data_AF-A0A523A9J7-F1
#
_entry.id   AF-A0A523A9J7-F1
#
_cell.length_a   1.000
_cell.length_b   1.000
_cell.length_c   1.000
_cell.angle_alpha   90.00
_cell.angle_beta   90.00
_cell.angle_gamma   90.00
#
_symmetry.space_group_name_H-M   'P 1'
#
loop_
_entity.id
_entity.type
_entity.pdbx_description
1 polymer ?
#
loop_
_entity_poly.entity_id
_entity_poly.type
_entity_poly.pdbx_seq_one_letter_code
_entity_poly.pdbx_strand_id
1 'polypeptide(L)'
;MDFSQKLQSLNVALEKANSKFTPGLLISLFLSLFLLLFLFSVLLFAFTRLFWILLAPLLSFLIFLYPYCRIYSRREKIDSELHYAFSYLSTLVSVGVAPIEAFRSLSMDETFEKELRREFELIVIDTEVFGKDLITALNKALQRTPSKRLQNILQSMVSSILAGSDLKKVLMDASAELSEEQRRSFQRKISNLSIFAEFYVIVCLFAPVLLIVFFPIVETLSNFLMFRSSIFGRHFIELFVFLLIPVISIVLLVILDLIQPKEVKI
;
A
#
# COMPACT_ATOMS: atom_id res chain seq x y z
N MET A 1 53.65 49.27 -50.30
CA MET A 1 53.93 50.22 -49.21
C MET A 1 53.09 49.99 -47.96
N ASP A 2 52.22 48.96 -47.88
CA ASP A 2 51.15 48.92 -46.86
C ASP A 2 51.22 47.74 -45.85
N PHE A 3 52.01 46.70 -46.13
CA PHE A 3 52.05 45.50 -45.28
C PHE A 3 53.08 45.59 -44.14
N SER A 4 54.23 46.21 -44.41
CA SER A 4 55.28 46.44 -43.42
C SER A 4 54.84 47.43 -42.33
N GLN A 5 54.03 48.45 -42.69
CA GLN A 5 53.43 49.38 -41.72
C GLN A 5 52.35 48.70 -40.87
N LYS A 6 51.56 47.79 -41.43
CA LYS A 6 50.54 47.03 -40.70
C LYS A 6 51.14 46.09 -39.65
N LEU A 7 52.29 45.48 -39.97
CA LEU A 7 53.07 44.67 -39.02
C LEU A 7 53.72 45.53 -37.93
N GLN A 8 54.19 46.73 -38.25
CA GLN A 8 54.70 47.68 -37.24
C GLN A 8 53.58 48.19 -36.32
N SER A 9 52.39 48.51 -36.85
CA SER A 9 51.25 48.93 -36.02
C SER A 9 50.69 47.80 -35.15
N LEU A 10 50.79 46.54 -35.60
CA LEU A 10 50.43 45.37 -34.81
C LEU A 10 51.44 45.12 -33.68
N ASN A 11 52.74 45.26 -33.94
CA ASN A 11 53.76 45.16 -32.90
C ASN A 11 53.65 46.28 -31.86
N VAL A 12 53.38 47.52 -32.27
CA VAL A 12 53.17 48.66 -31.36
C VAL A 12 51.86 48.53 -30.57
N ALA A 13 50.81 47.93 -31.16
CA ALA A 13 49.56 47.63 -30.45
C ALA A 13 49.75 46.50 -29.42
N LEU A 14 50.58 45.50 -29.71
CA LEU A 14 50.94 44.43 -28.77
C LEU A 14 51.85 44.91 -27.63
N GLU A 15 52.72 45.88 -27.89
CA GLU A 15 53.62 46.50 -26.90
C GLU A 15 52.87 47.46 -25.95
N LYS A 16 51.93 48.28 -26.46
CA LYS A 16 51.06 49.14 -25.64
C LYS A 16 50.02 48.37 -24.81
N ALA A 17 49.70 47.14 -25.21
CA ALA A 17 48.69 46.35 -24.52
C ALA A 17 49.19 45.71 -23.22
N ASN A 18 50.49 45.83 -22.85
CA ASN A 18 51.14 45.33 -21.62
C ASN A 18 50.38 44.22 -20.88
N SER A 19 50.00 43.21 -21.64
CA SER A 19 49.33 42.02 -21.19
C SER A 19 50.12 40.93 -21.84
N LYS A 20 50.69 40.05 -21.02
CA LYS A 20 51.50 38.92 -21.45
C LYS A 20 50.61 37.88 -22.13
N PHE A 21 49.87 38.29 -23.15
CA PHE A 21 48.94 37.44 -23.88
C PHE A 21 49.72 36.70 -24.95
N THR A 22 50.52 35.74 -24.46
CA THR A 22 51.22 34.81 -25.32
C THR A 22 50.18 34.01 -26.10
N PRO A 23 50.38 33.72 -27.40
CA PRO A 23 49.45 32.92 -28.20
C PRO A 23 49.15 31.54 -27.59
N GLY A 24 50.06 31.04 -26.73
CA GLY A 24 49.85 29.84 -25.92
C GLY A 24 48.68 29.92 -24.93
N LEU A 25 48.36 31.10 -24.38
CA LEU A 25 47.21 31.27 -23.48
C LEU A 25 45.89 31.09 -24.23
N LEU A 26 45.75 31.63 -25.43
CA LEU A 26 44.55 31.43 -26.27
C LEU A 26 44.32 29.96 -26.62
N ILE A 27 45.40 29.26 -26.99
CA ILE A 27 45.34 27.84 -27.34
C ILE A 27 44.98 27.01 -26.11
N SER A 28 45.55 27.31 -24.94
CA SER A 28 45.21 26.63 -23.69
C SER A 28 43.77 26.88 -23.25
N LEU A 29 43.25 28.11 -23.42
CA LEU A 29 41.87 28.44 -23.11
C LEU A 29 40.91 27.70 -24.03
N PHE A 30 41.19 27.68 -25.34
CA PHE A 30 40.38 26.95 -26.32
C PHE A 30 40.38 25.43 -26.04
N LEU A 31 41.55 24.86 -25.74
CA LEU A 31 41.67 23.44 -25.40
C LEU A 31 40.94 23.10 -24.09
N SER A 32 41.04 23.96 -23.08
CA SER A 32 40.35 23.78 -21.80
C SER A 32 38.83 23.85 -21.95
N LEU A 33 38.33 24.80 -22.76
CA LEU A 33 36.91 24.94 -23.07
C LEU A 33 36.40 23.72 -23.84
N PHE A 34 37.16 23.26 -24.83
CA PHE A 34 36.81 22.08 -25.61
C PHE A 34 36.75 20.83 -24.73
N LEU A 35 37.73 20.65 -23.83
CA LEU A 35 37.76 19.53 -22.90
C LEU A 35 36.58 19.58 -21.92
N LEU A 36 36.23 20.78 -21.42
CA LEU A 36 35.09 20.97 -20.54
C LEU A 36 33.77 20.61 -21.24
N LEU A 37 33.57 21.08 -22.48
CA LEU A 37 32.37 20.77 -23.26
C LEU A 37 32.30 19.28 -23.62
N PHE A 38 33.43 18.66 -23.93
CA PHE A 38 33.51 17.23 -24.21
C PHE A 38 33.14 16.40 -22.98
N LEU A 39 33.71 16.71 -21.81
CA LEU A 39 33.37 16.05 -20.56
C LEU A 39 31.90 16.24 -20.19
N PHE A 40 31.36 17.44 -20.40
CA PHE A 40 29.95 17.73 -20.16
C PHE A 40 29.03 16.90 -21.07
N SER A 41 29.37 16.77 -22.36
CA SER A 41 28.61 15.95 -23.31
C SER A 41 28.65 14.46 -22.93
N VAL A 42 29.81 13.95 -22.52
CA VAL A 42 29.95 12.55 -22.07
C VAL A 42 29.13 12.31 -20.81
N LEU A 43 29.13 13.26 -19.88
CA LEU A 43 28.36 13.20 -18.65
C LEU A 43 26.85 13.17 -18.92
N LEU A 44 26.32 14.07 -19.76
CA LEU A 44 24.90 14.06 -20.14
C LEU A 44 24.49 12.75 -20.81
N PHE A 45 25.35 12.19 -21.66
CA PHE A 45 25.08 10.92 -22.32
C PHE A 45 25.10 9.73 -21.34
N ALA A 46 26.00 9.75 -20.36
CA ALA A 46 26.01 8.76 -19.29
C ALA A 46 24.75 8.87 -18.41
N PHE A 47 24.35 10.09 -18.03
CA PHE A 47 23.14 10.33 -17.22
C PHE A 47 21.86 9.88 -17.93
N THR A 48 21.68 10.24 -19.20
CA THR A 48 20.50 9.83 -19.98
C THR A 48 20.44 8.31 -20.14
N ARG A 49 21.57 7.64 -20.40
CA ARG A 49 21.63 6.16 -20.46
C ARG A 49 21.27 5.52 -19.11
N LEU A 50 21.89 5.97 -18.02
CA LEU A 50 21.59 5.47 -16.67
C LEU A 50 20.12 5.69 -16.30
N PHE A 51 19.56 6.85 -16.66
CA PHE A 51 18.16 7.16 -16.45
C PHE A 51 17.24 6.17 -17.16
N TRP A 52 17.48 5.87 -18.44
CA TRP A 52 16.68 4.88 -19.19
C TRP A 52 16.87 3.45 -18.68
N ILE A 53 18.09 3.07 -18.27
CA ILE A 53 18.40 1.75 -17.68
C ILE A 53 17.64 1.54 -16.37
N LEU A 54 17.44 2.59 -15.57
CA LEU A 54 16.67 2.52 -14.32
C LEU A 54 15.16 2.65 -14.55
N LEU A 55 14.74 3.51 -15.48
CA LEU A 55 13.33 3.81 -15.71
C LEU A 55 12.59 2.68 -16.42
N ALA A 56 13.22 2.01 -17.40
CA ALA A 56 12.59 0.93 -18.16
C ALA A 56 12.16 -0.28 -17.28
N PRO A 57 13.02 -0.85 -16.40
CA PRO A 57 12.59 -1.94 -15.52
C PRO A 57 11.57 -1.47 -14.47
N LEU A 58 11.66 -0.23 -13.98
CA LEU A 58 10.68 0.34 -13.05
C LEU A 58 9.28 0.40 -13.69
N LEU A 59 9.17 0.95 -14.90
CA LEU A 59 7.91 1.03 -15.64
C LEU A 59 7.38 -0.36 -15.98
N SER A 60 8.25 -1.28 -16.43
CA SER A 60 7.85 -2.66 -16.70
C SER A 60 7.30 -3.33 -15.44
N PHE A 61 7.96 -3.15 -14.29
CA PHE A 61 7.53 -3.70 -13.02
C PHE A 61 6.15 -3.16 -12.59
N LEU A 62 5.92 -1.84 -12.74
CA LEU A 62 4.62 -1.21 -12.47
C LEU A 62 3.49 -1.78 -13.32
N ILE A 63 3.74 -2.03 -14.61
CA ILE A 63 2.76 -2.61 -15.53
C ILE A 63 2.41 -4.05 -15.12
N PHE A 64 3.40 -4.84 -14.69
CA PHE A 64 3.17 -6.19 -14.16
C PHE A 64 2.44 -6.21 -12.81
N LEU A 65 2.60 -5.18 -11.99
CA LEU A 65 1.94 -5.10 -10.68
C LEU A 65 0.45 -4.74 -10.80
N TYR A 66 0.07 -3.95 -11.81
CA TYR A 66 -1.31 -3.53 -12.04
C TYR A 66 -2.33 -4.68 -12.06
N PRO A 67 -2.16 -5.77 -12.84
CA PRO A 67 -3.10 -6.89 -12.83
C PRO A 67 -3.15 -7.60 -11.48
N TYR A 68 -2.02 -7.70 -10.77
CA TYR A 68 -1.96 -8.34 -9.46
C TYR A 68 -2.77 -7.57 -8.43
N CYS A 69 -2.62 -6.24 -8.38
CA CYS A 69 -3.42 -5.36 -7.52
C CYS A 69 -4.91 -5.45 -7.84
N ARG A 70 -5.27 -5.52 -9.13
CA ARG A 70 -6.66 -5.65 -9.57
C ARG A 70 -7.28 -6.99 -9.18
N ILE A 71 -6.52 -8.09 -9.31
CA ILE A 71 -6.94 -9.43 -8.88
C ILE A 71 -7.16 -9.45 -7.36
N TYR A 72 -6.23 -8.85 -6.59
CA TYR A 72 -6.34 -8.77 -5.15
C TYR A 72 -7.57 -7.97 -4.70
N SER A 73 -7.77 -6.78 -5.28
CA SER A 73 -8.94 -5.95 -4.97
C SER A 73 -10.25 -6.67 -5.31
N ARG A 74 -10.30 -7.36 -6.46
CA ARG A 74 -11.48 -8.16 -6.86
C ARG A 74 -11.73 -9.34 -5.92
N ARG A 75 -10.67 -10.00 -5.45
CA ARG A 75 -10.76 -11.08 -4.47
C ARG A 75 -11.32 -10.58 -3.15
N GLU A 76 -10.80 -9.47 -2.63
CA GLU A 76 -11.22 -8.91 -1.34
C GLU A 76 -12.70 -8.53 -1.34
N LYS A 77 -13.13 -7.90 -2.44
CA LYS A 77 -14.52 -7.61 -2.79
C LYS A 77 -15.43 -8.83 -2.69
N ILE A 78 -15.10 -9.92 -3.41
CA ILE A 78 -15.84 -11.19 -3.36
C ILE A 78 -15.82 -11.80 -1.95
N ASP A 79 -14.65 -11.84 -1.30
CA ASP A 79 -14.45 -12.47 0.01
C ASP A 79 -15.20 -11.72 1.14
N SER A 80 -15.44 -10.42 0.99
CA SER A 80 -16.08 -9.58 2.02
C SER A 80 -17.55 -9.91 2.25
N GLU A 81 -18.27 -10.27 1.19
CA GLU A 81 -19.70 -10.57 1.25
C GLU A 81 -20.05 -12.05 1.09
N LEU A 82 -19.03 -12.90 0.91
CA LEU A 82 -19.20 -14.32 0.66
C LEU A 82 -20.08 -15.00 1.73
N HIS A 83 -19.88 -14.68 3.01
CA HIS A 83 -20.71 -15.22 4.09
C HIS A 83 -22.20 -14.87 3.94
N TYR A 84 -22.52 -13.60 3.67
CA TYR A 84 -23.90 -13.14 3.53
C TYR A 84 -24.56 -13.77 2.31
N ALA A 85 -23.86 -13.86 1.18
CA ALA A 85 -24.36 -14.49 -0.02
C ALA A 85 -24.64 -15.99 0.18
N PHE A 86 -23.73 -16.73 0.83
CA PHE A 86 -23.95 -18.15 1.11
C PHE A 86 -25.03 -18.39 2.18
N SER A 87 -25.17 -17.49 3.16
CA SER A 87 -26.29 -17.53 4.10
C SER A 87 -27.64 -17.33 3.39
N TYR A 88 -27.70 -16.37 2.47
CA TYR A 88 -28.87 -16.13 1.61
C TYR A 88 -29.20 -17.34 0.73
N LEU A 89 -28.20 -17.87 0.00
CA LEU A 89 -28.36 -19.06 -0.85
C LEU A 89 -28.80 -20.28 -0.05
N SER A 90 -28.19 -20.52 1.13
CA SER A 90 -28.54 -21.65 1.98
C SER A 90 -29.98 -21.56 2.48
N THR A 91 -30.47 -20.34 2.74
CA THR A 91 -31.85 -20.09 3.17
C THR A 91 -32.83 -20.36 2.02
N LEU A 92 -32.57 -19.85 0.81
CA LEU A 92 -33.40 -20.11 -0.38
C LEU A 92 -33.50 -21.60 -0.70
N VAL A 93 -32.36 -22.30 -0.76
CA VAL A 93 -32.33 -23.73 -1.04
C VAL A 93 -32.94 -24.53 0.11
N SER A 94 -32.85 -24.04 1.35
CA SER A 94 -33.52 -24.67 2.49
C SER A 94 -35.03 -24.66 2.40
N VAL A 95 -35.60 -23.59 1.84
CA VAL A 95 -37.04 -23.42 1.57
C VAL A 95 -37.50 -24.25 0.36
N GLY A 96 -36.58 -24.85 -0.40
CA GLY A 96 -36.86 -25.73 -1.53
C GLY A 96 -36.70 -25.07 -2.90
N VAL A 97 -36.13 -23.86 -2.97
CA VAL A 97 -35.78 -23.21 -4.24
C VAL A 97 -34.69 -24.01 -4.95
N ALA A 98 -34.83 -24.18 -6.26
CA ALA A 98 -33.81 -24.88 -7.03
C ALA A 98 -32.47 -24.12 -6.95
N PRO A 99 -31.33 -24.81 -6.82
CA PRO A 99 -30.02 -24.17 -6.66
C PRO A 99 -29.69 -23.15 -7.77
N ILE A 100 -30.11 -23.43 -9.00
CA ILE A 100 -29.89 -22.52 -10.12
C ILE A 100 -30.74 -21.24 -10.03
N GLU A 101 -31.97 -21.35 -9.54
CA GLU A 101 -32.83 -20.20 -9.29
C GLU A 101 -32.32 -19.36 -8.11
N ALA A 102 -31.76 -20.00 -7.08
CA ALA A 102 -31.11 -19.31 -5.98
C ALA A 102 -29.88 -18.49 -6.45
N PHE A 103 -29.05 -19.05 -7.34
CA PHE A 103 -27.96 -18.32 -7.98
C PHE A 103 -28.44 -17.15 -8.83
N ARG A 104 -29.57 -17.31 -9.53
CA ARG A 104 -30.21 -16.23 -10.29
C ARG A 104 -30.65 -15.10 -9.36
N SER A 105 -31.35 -15.41 -8.28
CA SER A 105 -31.79 -14.41 -7.29
C SER A 105 -30.60 -13.64 -6.71
N LEU A 106 -29.53 -14.33 -6.33
CA LEU A 106 -28.30 -13.67 -5.84
C LEU A 106 -27.66 -12.76 -6.90
N SER A 107 -27.65 -13.16 -8.16
CA SER A 107 -27.05 -12.35 -9.24
C SER A 107 -27.81 -11.05 -9.52
N MET A 108 -29.13 -11.05 -9.32
CA MET A 108 -30.01 -9.91 -9.60
C MET A 108 -30.12 -8.94 -8.42
N ASP A 109 -29.88 -9.40 -7.20
CA ASP A 109 -30.00 -8.57 -6.00
C ASP A 109 -28.88 -7.51 -5.93
N GLU A 110 -29.25 -6.23 -5.99
CA GLU A 110 -28.31 -5.11 -6.01
C GLU A 110 -27.67 -4.77 -4.67
N THR A 111 -28.15 -5.38 -3.59
CA THR A 111 -27.54 -5.22 -2.26
C THR A 111 -26.17 -5.86 -2.17
N PHE A 112 -25.90 -6.89 -2.98
CA PHE A 112 -24.62 -7.57 -3.03
C PHE A 112 -23.61 -6.89 -3.95
N GLU A 113 -22.35 -7.10 -3.63
CA GLU A 113 -21.18 -6.58 -4.31
C GLU A 113 -21.14 -7.05 -5.78
N LYS A 114 -20.88 -6.10 -6.68
CA LYS A 114 -21.01 -6.31 -8.13
C LYS A 114 -20.12 -7.44 -8.65
N GLU A 115 -18.90 -7.60 -8.11
CA GLU A 115 -17.98 -8.63 -8.57
C GLU A 115 -18.45 -10.03 -8.14
N LEU A 116 -19.06 -10.17 -6.96
CA LEU A 116 -19.68 -11.40 -6.49
C LEU A 116 -20.89 -11.79 -7.34
N ARG A 117 -21.83 -10.85 -7.54
CA ARG A 117 -23.02 -11.06 -8.37
C ARG A 117 -22.67 -11.54 -9.78
N ARG A 118 -21.65 -10.93 -10.37
CA ARG A 118 -21.16 -11.28 -11.71
C ARG A 118 -20.63 -12.71 -11.80
N GLU A 119 -20.00 -13.24 -10.74
CA GLU A 119 -19.55 -14.63 -10.74
C GLU A 119 -20.73 -15.60 -10.82
N PHE A 120 -21.80 -15.36 -10.06
CA PHE A 120 -23.03 -16.17 -10.09
C PHE A 120 -23.87 -15.94 -11.33
N GLU A 121 -23.98 -14.71 -11.83
CA GLU A 121 -24.64 -14.37 -13.09
C GLU A 121 -24.06 -15.20 -14.25
N LEU A 122 -22.74 -15.28 -14.32
CA LEU A 122 -22.07 -16.02 -15.38
C LEU A 122 -22.26 -17.54 -15.25
N ILE A 123 -22.46 -18.07 -14.04
CA ILE A 123 -22.85 -19.48 -13.85
C ILE A 123 -24.25 -19.71 -14.43
N VAL A 124 -25.21 -18.84 -14.09
CA VAL A 124 -26.59 -18.90 -14.59
C VAL A 124 -26.63 -18.77 -16.11
N ILE A 125 -25.86 -17.86 -16.69
CA ILE A 125 -25.74 -17.70 -18.14
C ILE A 125 -25.14 -18.97 -18.78
N ASP A 126 -24.07 -19.54 -18.22
CA ASP A 126 -23.45 -20.76 -18.75
C ASP A 126 -24.44 -21.95 -18.76
N THR A 127 -25.35 -22.04 -17.79
CA THR A 127 -26.35 -23.12 -17.73
C THR A 127 -27.60 -22.84 -18.54
N GLU A 128 -28.21 -21.66 -18.43
CA GLU A 128 -29.53 -21.37 -19.00
C GLU A 128 -29.47 -20.86 -20.43
N VAL A 129 -28.47 -20.01 -20.73
CA VAL A 129 -28.32 -19.41 -22.07
C VAL A 129 -27.50 -20.34 -22.97
N PHE A 130 -26.41 -20.89 -22.44
CA PHE A 130 -25.53 -21.76 -23.20
C PHE A 130 -25.85 -23.27 -23.07
N GLY A 131 -26.83 -23.64 -22.23
CA GLY A 131 -27.27 -25.03 -22.08
C GLY A 131 -26.20 -25.98 -21.55
N LYS A 132 -25.18 -25.47 -20.85
CA LYS A 132 -24.11 -26.33 -20.29
C LYS A 132 -24.60 -27.00 -19.02
N ASP A 133 -24.10 -28.21 -18.80
CA ASP A 133 -24.32 -28.90 -17.53
C ASP A 133 -23.78 -28.09 -16.34
N LEU A 134 -24.48 -28.18 -15.21
CA LEU A 134 -24.16 -27.44 -13.99
C LEU A 134 -22.72 -27.73 -13.52
N ILE A 135 -22.27 -28.98 -13.64
CA ILE A 135 -20.90 -29.36 -13.28
C ILE A 135 -19.88 -28.63 -14.17
N THR A 136 -20.16 -28.52 -15.47
CA THR A 136 -19.29 -27.82 -16.42
C THR A 136 -19.26 -26.32 -16.15
N ALA A 137 -20.41 -25.71 -15.82
CA ALA A 137 -20.51 -24.30 -15.46
C ALA A 137 -19.74 -23.99 -14.16
N LEU A 138 -19.88 -24.83 -13.14
CA LEU A 138 -19.16 -24.68 -11.87
C LEU A 138 -17.64 -24.86 -12.06
N ASN A 139 -17.21 -25.85 -12.83
CA ASN A 139 -15.78 -26.04 -13.14
C ASN A 139 -15.17 -24.84 -13.88
N LYS A 140 -15.93 -24.20 -14.76
CA LYS A 140 -15.50 -22.97 -15.43
C LYS A 140 -15.44 -21.78 -14.46
N ALA A 141 -16.36 -21.70 -13.50
CA ALA A 141 -16.34 -20.68 -12.45
C ALA A 141 -15.15 -20.86 -11.48
N LEU A 142 -14.76 -22.11 -11.18
CA LEU A 142 -13.57 -22.43 -10.39
C LEU A 142 -12.29 -21.84 -10.98
N GLN A 143 -12.11 -21.97 -12.30
CA GLN A 143 -10.90 -21.48 -12.99
C GLN A 143 -10.89 -19.95 -13.13
N ARG A 144 -12.05 -19.30 -13.13
CA ARG A 144 -12.18 -17.84 -13.31
C ARG A 144 -12.07 -17.06 -12.01
N THR A 145 -12.58 -17.61 -10.92
CA THR A 145 -12.72 -16.92 -9.65
C THR A 145 -11.35 -16.67 -9.00
N PRO A 146 -11.04 -15.44 -8.54
CA PRO A 146 -9.77 -15.13 -7.85
C PRO A 146 -9.82 -15.44 -6.33
N SER A 147 -11.02 -15.64 -5.77
CA SER A 147 -11.23 -16.01 -4.36
C SER A 147 -11.00 -17.51 -4.14
N LYS A 148 -10.05 -17.83 -3.26
CA LYS A 148 -9.78 -19.21 -2.84
C LYS A 148 -10.92 -19.80 -2.00
N ARG A 149 -11.65 -18.97 -1.24
CA ARG A 149 -12.80 -19.40 -0.43
C ARG A 149 -13.96 -19.82 -1.32
N LEU A 150 -14.33 -18.98 -2.28
CA LEU A 150 -15.37 -19.30 -3.24
C LEU A 150 -14.98 -20.52 -4.08
N GLN A 151 -13.71 -20.64 -4.50
CA GLN A 151 -13.22 -21.85 -5.17
C GLN A 151 -13.44 -23.12 -4.34
N ASN A 152 -13.07 -23.13 -3.07
CA ASN A 152 -13.26 -24.30 -2.21
C ASN A 152 -14.73 -24.71 -2.11
N ILE A 153 -15.64 -23.75 -1.99
CA ILE A 153 -17.08 -24.04 -1.87
C ILE A 153 -17.65 -24.56 -3.18
N LEU A 154 -17.33 -23.93 -4.31
CA LEU A 154 -17.74 -24.41 -5.64
C LEU A 154 -17.17 -25.81 -5.93
N GLN A 155 -15.97 -26.12 -5.45
CA GLN A 155 -15.37 -27.44 -5.58
C GLN A 155 -16.14 -28.48 -4.76
N SER A 156 -16.51 -28.15 -3.52
CA SER A 156 -17.37 -28.99 -2.68
C SER A 156 -18.75 -29.21 -3.30
N MET A 157 -19.31 -28.21 -3.99
CA MET A 157 -20.56 -28.37 -4.76
C MET A 157 -20.41 -29.37 -5.89
N VAL A 158 -19.36 -29.24 -6.71
CA VAL A 158 -19.07 -30.17 -7.81
C VAL A 158 -18.91 -31.60 -7.29
N SER A 159 -18.11 -31.77 -6.23
CA SER A 159 -17.89 -33.09 -5.62
C SER A 159 -19.18 -33.68 -5.04
N SER A 160 -20.06 -32.86 -4.47
CA SER A 160 -21.35 -33.31 -3.95
C SER A 160 -22.31 -33.74 -5.06
N ILE A 161 -22.39 -32.97 -6.16
CA ILE A 161 -23.22 -33.32 -7.31
C ILE A 161 -22.75 -34.65 -7.92
N LEU A 162 -21.43 -34.85 -8.05
CA LEU A 162 -20.85 -36.11 -8.56
C LEU A 162 -21.10 -37.30 -7.62
N ALA A 163 -21.14 -37.07 -6.31
CA ALA A 163 -21.44 -38.09 -5.31
C ALA A 163 -22.95 -38.37 -5.18
N GLY A 164 -23.82 -37.59 -5.84
CA GLY A 164 -25.27 -37.66 -5.71
C GLY A 164 -25.79 -37.19 -4.35
N SER A 165 -25.00 -36.41 -3.61
CA SER A 165 -25.41 -35.85 -2.32
C SER A 165 -26.23 -34.57 -2.50
N ASP A 166 -27.01 -34.25 -1.45
CA ASP A 166 -27.88 -33.09 -1.45
C ASP A 166 -27.07 -31.78 -1.46
N LEU A 167 -27.24 -30.99 -2.52
CA LEU A 167 -26.59 -29.68 -2.68
C LEU A 167 -27.04 -28.68 -1.60
N LYS A 168 -28.26 -28.84 -1.05
CA LYS A 168 -28.74 -28.07 0.09
C LYS A 168 -27.80 -28.19 1.28
N LYS A 169 -27.38 -29.41 1.61
CA LYS A 169 -26.50 -29.68 2.75
C LYS A 169 -25.14 -28.98 2.57
N VAL A 170 -24.57 -29.01 1.37
CA VAL A 170 -23.30 -28.33 1.07
C VAL A 170 -23.41 -26.82 1.25
N LEU A 171 -24.51 -26.21 0.78
CA LEU A 171 -24.75 -24.77 0.94
C LEU A 171 -24.92 -24.39 2.41
N MET A 172 -25.62 -25.20 3.20
CA MET A 172 -25.79 -25.00 4.64
C MET A 172 -24.45 -25.13 5.39
N ASP A 173 -23.68 -26.18 5.10
CA ASP A 173 -22.37 -26.41 5.70
C ASP A 173 -21.40 -25.27 5.36
N ALA A 174 -21.38 -24.82 4.09
CA ALA A 174 -20.56 -23.69 3.65
C ALA A 174 -20.98 -22.37 4.33
N SER A 175 -22.27 -22.11 4.49
CA SER A 175 -22.76 -20.94 5.22
C SER A 175 -22.32 -20.97 6.68
N ALA A 176 -22.46 -22.12 7.36
CA ALA A 176 -22.04 -22.28 8.75
C ALA A 176 -20.52 -22.09 8.91
N GLU A 177 -19.72 -22.67 8.02
CA GLU A 177 -18.26 -22.51 8.01
C GLU A 177 -17.86 -21.04 7.83
N LEU A 178 -18.46 -20.35 6.85
CA LEU A 178 -18.19 -18.92 6.62
C LEU A 178 -18.62 -18.06 7.80
N SER A 179 -19.73 -18.39 8.46
CA SER A 179 -20.20 -17.70 9.67
C SER A 179 -19.20 -17.84 10.80
N GLU A 180 -18.71 -19.06 11.02
CA GLU A 180 -17.75 -19.35 12.06
C GLU A 180 -16.40 -18.70 11.76
N GLU A 181 -15.95 -18.71 10.51
CA GLU A 181 -14.73 -18.02 10.09
C GLU A 181 -14.85 -16.51 10.30
N GLN A 182 -15.98 -15.89 9.95
CA GLN A 182 -16.23 -14.48 10.24
C GLN A 182 -16.20 -14.20 11.74
N ARG A 183 -16.87 -15.02 12.56
CA ARG A 183 -16.83 -14.90 14.03
C ARG A 183 -15.41 -15.01 14.57
N ARG A 184 -14.63 -15.99 14.10
CA ARG A 184 -13.21 -16.16 14.48
C ARG A 184 -12.39 -14.95 14.06
N SER A 185 -12.62 -14.40 12.86
CA SER A 185 -11.92 -13.20 12.38
C SER A 185 -12.23 -11.97 13.23
N PHE A 186 -13.49 -11.81 13.67
CA PHE A 186 -13.93 -10.74 14.54
C PHE A 186 -13.32 -10.87 15.94
N GLN A 187 -13.29 -12.08 16.50
CA GLN A 187 -12.64 -12.36 17.78
C GLN A 187 -11.13 -12.06 17.73
N ARG A 188 -10.45 -12.37 16.62
CA ARG A 188 -9.04 -11.97 16.44
C ARG A 188 -8.87 -10.46 16.40
N LYS A 189 -9.77 -9.72 15.74
CA LYS A 189 -9.74 -8.25 15.74
C LYS A 189 -9.90 -7.68 17.15
N ILE A 190 -10.82 -8.22 17.96
CA ILE A 190 -11.00 -7.84 19.36
C ILE A 190 -9.76 -8.18 20.19
N SER A 191 -9.19 -9.38 20.00
CA SER A 191 -7.97 -9.79 20.70
C SER A 191 -6.80 -8.85 20.37
N ASN A 192 -6.65 -8.44 19.12
CA ASN A 192 -5.65 -7.46 18.73
C ASN A 192 -5.88 -6.12 19.43
N LEU A 193 -7.13 -5.61 19.44
CA LEU A 193 -7.50 -4.39 20.16
C LEU A 193 -7.15 -4.48 21.66
N SER A 194 -7.36 -5.63 22.29
CA SER A 194 -6.98 -5.87 23.69
C SER A 194 -5.47 -5.75 23.91
N ILE A 195 -4.65 -6.29 23.00
CA ILE A 195 -3.19 -6.18 23.08
C ILE A 195 -2.75 -4.71 22.96
N PHE A 196 -3.37 -3.95 22.05
CA PHE A 196 -3.09 -2.52 21.93
C PHE A 196 -3.55 -1.71 23.16
N ALA A 197 -4.68 -2.07 23.77
CA ALA A 197 -5.16 -1.46 25.00
C ALA A 197 -4.23 -1.74 26.19
N GLU A 198 -3.67 -2.95 26.30
CA GLU A 198 -2.67 -3.28 27.31
C GLU A 198 -1.38 -2.47 27.11
N PHE A 199 -0.89 -2.40 25.87
CA PHE A 199 0.28 -1.58 25.54
C PHE A 199 0.07 -0.10 25.85
N TYR A 200 -1.15 0.42 25.64
CA TYR A 200 -1.50 1.79 26.01
C TYR A 200 -1.31 2.05 27.50
N VAL A 201 -1.86 1.19 28.36
CA VAL A 201 -1.74 1.35 29.82
C VAL A 201 -0.26 1.34 30.22
N ILE A 202 0.56 0.47 29.61
CA ILE A 202 2.01 0.44 29.87
C ILE A 202 2.67 1.74 29.43
N VAL A 203 2.53 2.19 28.18
CA VAL A 203 3.21 3.41 27.71
C VAL A 203 2.72 4.64 28.49
N CYS A 204 1.42 4.75 28.71
CA CYS A 204 0.82 5.89 29.39
C CYS A 204 1.18 5.96 30.89
N LEU A 205 1.39 4.83 31.57
CA LEU A 205 1.83 4.81 32.97
C LEU A 205 3.35 4.91 33.09
N PHE A 206 4.10 4.15 32.30
CA PHE A 206 5.56 4.07 32.44
C PHE A 206 6.26 5.33 31.95
N ALA A 207 5.81 5.97 30.87
CA ALA A 207 6.44 7.19 30.36
C ALA A 207 6.47 8.35 31.39
N PRO A 208 5.34 8.74 32.03
CA PRO A 208 5.38 9.80 33.04
C PRO A 208 6.12 9.36 34.30
N VAL A 209 5.98 8.10 34.75
CA VAL A 209 6.72 7.59 35.91
C VAL A 209 8.23 7.62 35.67
N LEU A 210 8.68 7.20 34.48
CA LEU A 210 10.09 7.30 34.08
C LEU A 210 10.58 8.74 34.14
N LEU A 211 9.84 9.68 33.55
CA LEU A 211 10.22 11.08 33.59
C LEU A 211 10.33 11.58 35.03
N ILE A 212 9.35 11.28 35.89
CA ILE A 212 9.37 11.69 37.31
C ILE A 212 10.59 11.11 38.05
N VAL A 213 11.00 9.87 37.75
CA VAL A 213 12.15 9.22 38.40
C VAL A 213 13.49 9.74 37.86
N PHE A 214 13.61 9.96 36.55
CA PHE A 214 14.86 10.40 35.92
C PHE A 214 15.13 11.89 36.11
N PHE A 215 14.09 12.72 36.22
CA PHE A 215 14.26 14.18 36.31
C PHE A 215 15.10 14.65 37.50
N PRO A 216 14.90 14.16 38.74
CA PRO A 216 15.74 14.53 39.88
C PRO A 216 17.22 14.19 39.68
N ILE A 217 17.52 13.11 38.96
CA ILE A 217 18.90 12.67 38.67
C ILE A 217 19.58 13.68 37.74
N VAL A 218 18.87 14.15 36.71
CA VAL A 218 19.37 15.17 35.78
C VAL A 218 19.52 16.53 36.48
N GLU A 219 18.57 16.92 37.33
CA GLU A 219 18.63 18.17 38.11
C GLU A 219 19.82 18.17 39.07
N THR A 220 20.07 17.06 39.77
CA THR A 220 21.21 16.92 40.70
C THR A 220 22.54 16.92 39.97
N LEU A 221 22.66 16.23 38.83
CA LEU A 221 23.87 16.25 38.00
C LEU A 221 24.15 17.65 37.43
N SER A 222 23.13 18.35 36.95
CA SER A 222 23.26 19.73 36.44
C SER A 222 23.73 20.71 37.51
N ASN A 223 23.15 20.62 38.72
CA ASN A 223 23.57 21.43 39.86
C ASN A 223 24.99 21.13 40.32
N PHE A 224 25.42 19.86 40.28
CA PHE A 224 26.78 19.42 40.62
C PHE A 224 27.83 19.96 39.64
N LEU A 225 27.54 19.98 38.35
CA LEU A 225 28.45 20.49 37.30
C LEU A 225 28.54 22.03 37.25
N MET A 226 27.96 22.75 38.22
CA MET A 226 27.84 24.23 38.25
C MET A 226 27.22 24.82 36.96
N PHE A 227 26.58 23.99 36.13
CA PHE A 227 25.63 24.44 35.13
C PHE A 227 24.35 24.83 35.88
N ARG A 228 24.40 26.00 36.53
CA ARG A 228 23.22 26.64 37.11
C ARG A 228 22.36 27.14 35.96
N SER A 229 21.73 26.21 35.23
CA SER A 229 20.68 26.54 34.27
C SER A 229 19.47 26.96 35.09
N SER A 230 19.45 28.26 35.38
CA SER A 230 18.34 29.19 35.27
C SER A 230 16.95 28.55 35.28
N ILE A 231 16.08 29.10 36.14
CA ILE A 231 14.61 28.98 36.27
C ILE A 231 13.85 28.33 35.08
N PHE A 232 14.29 28.58 33.85
CA PHE A 232 13.92 27.88 32.62
C PHE A 232 13.97 26.33 32.69
N GLY A 233 14.94 25.69 33.35
CA GLY A 233 15.06 24.23 33.36
C GLY A 233 13.87 23.54 34.02
N ARG A 234 13.45 24.02 35.20
CA ARG A 234 12.32 23.44 35.96
C ARG A 234 10.97 23.67 35.26
N HIS A 235 10.75 24.87 34.72
CA HIS A 235 9.52 25.17 33.97
C HIS A 235 9.45 24.49 32.61
N PHE A 236 10.60 24.23 31.96
CA PHE A 236 10.63 23.48 30.69
C PHE A 236 10.15 22.04 30.89
N ILE A 237 10.47 21.44 32.03
CA ILE A 237 10.06 20.07 32.40
C ILE A 237 8.56 20.01 32.65
N GLU A 238 8.04 20.95 33.44
CA GLU A 238 6.62 21.06 33.76
C GLU A 238 5.78 21.24 32.49
N LEU A 239 6.26 22.09 31.56
CA LEU A 239 5.64 22.30 30.26
C LEU A 239 5.73 21.05 29.36
N PHE A 240 6.86 20.35 29.38
CA PHE A 240 7.04 19.12 28.61
C PHE A 240 6.11 18.00 29.10
N VAL A 241 5.97 17.80 30.41
CA VAL A 241 5.03 16.82 31.00
C VAL A 241 3.58 17.21 30.70
N PHE A 242 3.24 18.49 30.87
CA PHE A 242 1.90 19.02 30.55
C PHE A 242 1.53 18.85 29.08
N LEU A 243 2.51 18.89 28.16
CA LEU A 243 2.30 18.71 26.73
C LEU A 243 2.38 17.24 26.29
N LEU A 244 3.23 16.43 26.92
CA LEU A 244 3.46 15.04 26.55
C LEU A 244 2.26 14.14 26.91
N ILE A 245 1.59 14.40 28.04
CA ILE A 245 0.36 13.67 28.43
C ILE A 245 -0.77 13.80 27.39
N PRO A 246 -1.20 15.01 26.97
CA PRO A 246 -2.23 15.16 25.95
C PRO A 246 -1.77 14.69 24.58
N VAL A 247 -0.49 14.86 24.22
CA VAL A 247 0.04 14.35 22.94
C VAL A 247 -0.04 12.83 22.88
N ILE A 248 0.38 12.12 23.94
CA ILE A 248 0.24 10.65 24.01
C ILE A 248 -1.23 10.23 23.91
N SER A 249 -2.13 10.97 24.57
CA SER A 249 -3.57 10.70 24.52
C SER A 249 -4.17 10.89 23.13
N ILE A 250 -3.78 11.94 22.40
CA ILE A 250 -4.22 12.21 21.02
C ILE A 250 -3.67 11.16 20.06
N VAL A 251 -2.37 10.87 20.15
CA VAL A 251 -1.73 9.85 19.30
C VAL A 251 -2.41 8.49 19.48
N LEU A 252 -2.77 8.13 20.71
CA LEU A 252 -3.52 6.91 20.94
C LEU A 252 -4.93 6.96 20.35
N LEU A 253 -5.68 8.04 20.54
CA LEU A 253 -7.02 8.18 19.95
C LEU A 253 -6.98 7.95 18.44
N VAL A 254 -5.97 8.47 17.77
CA VAL A 254 -5.74 8.24 16.34
C VAL A 254 -5.43 6.77 16.04
N ILE A 255 -4.58 6.11 16.84
CA ILE A 255 -4.28 4.68 16.66
C ILE A 255 -5.54 3.82 16.89
N LEU A 256 -6.36 4.14 17.89
CA LEU A 256 -7.62 3.45 18.14
C LEU A 256 -8.60 3.64 16.99
N ASP A 257 -8.74 4.85 16.46
CA ASP A 257 -9.60 5.14 15.30
C ASP A 257 -9.10 4.41 14.02
N LEU A 258 -7.79 4.20 13.88
CA LEU A 258 -7.21 3.43 12.78
C LEU A 258 -7.47 1.91 12.89
N ILE A 259 -7.57 1.37 14.11
CA ILE A 259 -7.76 -0.07 14.35
C ILE A 259 -9.23 -0.41 14.52
N GLN A 260 -10.07 0.56 14.92
CA GLN A 260 -11.50 0.37 15.04
C GLN A 260 -12.06 -0.06 13.67
N PRO A 261 -12.66 -1.26 13.57
CA PRO A 261 -13.29 -1.67 12.33
C PRO A 261 -14.42 -0.68 12.04
N LYS A 262 -14.32 0.05 10.92
CA LYS A 262 -15.40 0.90 10.42
C LYS A 262 -16.68 0.08 10.41
N GLU A 263 -17.67 0.50 11.20
CA GLU A 263 -18.98 -0.13 11.16
C GLU A 263 -19.52 -0.02 9.74
N VAL A 264 -19.87 -1.16 9.16
CA VAL A 264 -20.66 -1.22 7.94
C VAL A 264 -21.99 -0.59 8.31
N LYS A 265 -22.27 0.59 7.74
CA LYS A 265 -23.61 1.18 7.79
C LYS A 265 -24.56 0.15 7.17
N ILE A 266 -25.37 -0.46 8.03
CA ILE A 266 -26.58 -1.20 7.67
C ILE A 266 -27.57 -0.21 7.07
#